data_AF-A0A254NKC5-F1
#
_entry.id   AF-A0A254NKC5-F1
#
_cell.length_a   1.000
_cell.length_b   1.000
_cell.length_c   1.000
_cell.angle_alpha   90.00
_cell.angle_beta   90.00
_cell.angle_gamma   90.00
#
_symmetry.space_group_name_H-M   'P 1'
#
loop_
_entity.id
_entity.type
_entity.pdbx_description
1 polymer ?
#
loop_
_entity_poly.entity_id
_entity_poly.type
_entity_poly.pdbx_seq_one_letter_code
_entity_poly.pdbx_strand_id
1 'polypeptide(L)'
;MERMGQFNRRRGLRREILGRLYDSWFERGGEPTIMGGDEINGENEKKLAYRYLAEKGLLRMSPVGDGSFEVSITVQGIDRIEMTGDNE
;
A
#
# COMPACT_ATOMS: atom_id res chain seq x y z
N MET A 1 17.46 -13.29 16.55
CA MET A 1 17.41 -13.36 15.07
C MET A 1 15.99 -13.23 14.51
N GLU A 2 14.96 -13.81 15.17
CA GLU A 2 13.57 -13.78 14.69
C GLU A 2 12.95 -12.38 14.52
N ARG A 3 13.29 -11.43 15.41
CA ARG A 3 12.77 -10.06 15.38
C ARG A 3 13.21 -9.28 14.13
N MET A 4 14.41 -9.54 13.62
CA MET A 4 14.93 -8.92 12.38
C MET A 4 14.22 -9.49 11.14
N GLY A 5 13.95 -10.80 11.13
CA GLY A 5 13.20 -11.45 10.05
C GLY A 5 11.77 -10.94 9.93
N GLN A 6 11.08 -10.75 11.06
CA GLN A 6 9.74 -10.17 11.07
C GLN A 6 9.72 -8.70 10.61
N PHE A 7 10.73 -7.91 11.04
CA PHE A 7 10.89 -6.54 10.59
C PHE A 7 11.07 -6.43 9.07
N ASN A 8 11.94 -7.26 8.49
CA ASN A 8 12.19 -7.28 7.05
C ASN A 8 10.94 -7.69 6.27
N ARG A 9 10.19 -8.69 6.75
CA ARG A 9 8.90 -9.09 6.14
C ARG A 9 7.88 -7.96 6.15
N ARG A 10 7.70 -7.27 7.29
CA ARG A 10 6.79 -6.11 7.40
C ARG A 10 7.19 -4.95 6.49
N ARG A 11 8.50 -4.71 6.33
CA ARG A 11 9.02 -3.70 5.40
C ARG A 11 8.80 -4.11 3.94
N GLY A 12 9.02 -5.38 3.61
CA GLY A 12 8.75 -5.95 2.29
C GLY A 12 7.30 -5.77 1.89
N LEU A 13 6.36 -6.16 2.75
CA LEU A 13 4.92 -6.06 2.50
C LEU A 13 4.48 -4.63 2.17
N ARG A 14 4.98 -3.64 2.93
CA ARG A 14 4.67 -2.22 2.67
C ARG A 14 5.23 -1.74 1.32
N ARG A 15 6.41 -2.22 0.92
CA ARG A 15 7.00 -1.89 -0.38
C ARG A 15 6.21 -2.53 -1.52
N GLU A 16 5.81 -3.78 -1.36
CA GLU A 16 5.00 -4.50 -2.34
C GLU A 16 3.65 -3.80 -2.58
N ILE A 17 2.94 -3.43 -1.51
CA ILE A 17 1.67 -2.69 -1.61
C ILE A 17 1.87 -1.35 -2.34
N LEU A 18 2.90 -0.58 -1.96
CA LEU A 18 3.21 0.71 -2.60
C LEU A 18 3.56 0.53 -4.08
N GLY A 19 4.39 -0.44 -4.42
CA GLY A 19 4.76 -0.72 -5.82
C GLY A 19 3.55 -1.07 -6.67
N ARG A 20 2.69 -1.98 -6.21
CA ARG A 20 1.46 -2.33 -6.92
C ARG A 20 0.53 -1.12 -7.14
N LEU A 21 0.37 -0.26 -6.13
CA LEU A 21 -0.47 0.92 -6.25
C LEU A 21 0.15 2.00 -7.14
N TYR A 22 1.48 2.09 -7.19
CA TYR A 22 2.21 2.96 -8.13
C TYR A 22 1.96 2.53 -9.57
N ASP A 23 2.16 1.25 -9.89
CA ASP A 23 1.91 0.73 -11.24
C ASP A 23 0.45 0.98 -11.64
N SER A 24 -0.48 0.64 -10.74
CA SER A 24 -1.91 0.83 -10.95
C SER A 24 -2.30 2.30 -11.18
N TRP A 25 -1.64 3.25 -10.52
CA TRP A 25 -1.88 4.69 -10.71
C TRP A 25 -1.60 5.11 -12.15
N PHE A 26 -0.46 4.71 -12.71
CA PHE A 26 -0.11 5.06 -14.09
C PHE A 26 -0.90 4.27 -15.13
N GLU A 27 -1.24 3.01 -14.85
CA GLU A 27 -2.10 2.20 -15.73
C GLU A 27 -3.52 2.74 -15.84
N ARG A 28 -4.04 3.33 -14.76
CA ARG A 28 -5.45 3.76 -14.65
C ARG A 28 -5.63 5.29 -14.70
N GLY A 29 -4.58 6.02 -15.05
CA GLY A 29 -4.64 7.49 -15.19
C GLY A 29 -4.93 8.22 -13.88
N GLY A 30 -4.48 7.67 -12.74
CA GLY A 30 -4.67 8.24 -11.42
C GLY A 30 -5.96 7.83 -10.70
N GLU A 31 -6.78 6.98 -11.32
CA GLU A 31 -8.03 6.51 -10.71
C GLU A 31 -7.79 5.52 -9.55
N PRO A 32 -8.58 5.56 -8.46
CA PRO A 32 -8.49 4.61 -7.34
C PRO A 32 -8.90 3.19 -7.72
N THR A 33 -8.20 2.19 -7.20
CA THR A 33 -8.48 0.77 -7.43
C THR A 33 -9.45 0.25 -6.40
N ILE A 34 -10.45 -0.52 -6.85
CA ILE A 34 -11.38 -1.22 -5.96
C ILE A 34 -10.74 -2.52 -5.49
N MET A 35 -10.61 -2.68 -4.18
CA MET A 35 -10.04 -3.87 -3.54
C MET A 35 -11.06 -4.48 -2.59
N GLY A 36 -11.24 -5.79 -2.66
CA GLY A 36 -12.16 -6.50 -1.78
C GLY A 36 -11.72 -6.43 -0.32
N GLY A 37 -12.68 -6.42 0.61
CA GLY A 37 -12.39 -6.35 2.05
C GLY A 37 -11.46 -7.46 2.53
N ASP A 38 -11.61 -8.68 2.01
CA ASP A 38 -10.75 -9.82 2.35
C ASP A 38 -9.32 -9.66 1.83
N GLU A 39 -9.14 -8.95 0.72
CA GLU A 39 -7.81 -8.69 0.18
C GLU A 39 -6.99 -7.79 1.11
N ILE A 40 -7.63 -6.85 1.81
CA ILE A 40 -6.98 -5.94 2.76
C ILE A 40 -6.97 -6.53 4.18
N ASN A 41 -8.08 -7.13 4.61
CA ASN A 41 -8.32 -7.53 5.99
C ASN A 41 -8.11 -9.03 6.26
N GLY A 42 -7.91 -9.86 5.24
CA GLY A 42 -7.78 -11.32 5.38
C GLY A 42 -6.54 -11.77 6.16
N GLU A 43 -5.51 -10.92 6.22
CA GLU A 43 -4.31 -11.14 7.03
C GLU A 43 -4.01 -9.93 7.92
N ASN A 44 -3.76 -10.16 9.21
CA ASN A 44 -3.50 -9.09 10.17
C ASN A 44 -2.30 -8.20 9.78
N GLU A 45 -1.20 -8.78 9.29
CA GLU A 45 -0.03 -7.99 8.87
C GLU A 45 -0.33 -7.14 7.63
N LYS A 46 -1.16 -7.63 6.71
CA LYS A 46 -1.60 -6.89 5.51
C LYS A 46 -2.51 -5.73 5.89
N LYS A 47 -3.49 -5.98 6.76
CA LYS A 47 -4.34 -4.93 7.34
C LYS A 47 -3.52 -3.84 8.03
N LEU A 48 -2.54 -4.22 8.85
CA LEU A 48 -1.65 -3.28 9.53
C LEU A 48 -0.76 -2.51 8.55
N ALA A 49 -0.30 -3.14 7.47
CA ALA A 49 0.48 -2.47 6.44
C ALA A 49 -0.33 -1.40 5.70
N TYR A 50 -1.56 -1.70 5.26
CA TYR A 50 -2.45 -0.71 4.65
C TYR A 50 -2.74 0.46 5.60
N ARG A 51 -3.08 0.15 6.85
CA ARG A 51 -3.33 1.16 7.88
C ARG A 51 -2.11 2.05 8.11
N TYR A 52 -0.92 1.46 8.25
CA TYR A 52 0.32 2.21 8.42
C TYR A 52 0.59 3.16 7.24
N LEU A 53 0.43 2.68 6.01
CA LEU A 53 0.67 3.48 4.81
C LEU A 53 -0.35 4.63 4.69
N ALA A 54 -1.62 4.37 5.04
CA ALA A 54 -2.67 5.38 5.10
C ALA A 54 -2.36 6.46 6.17
N GLU A 55 -2.00 6.05 7.39
CA GLU A 55 -1.62 6.96 8.48
C GLU A 55 -0.37 7.79 8.14
N LYS A 56 0.53 7.24 7.31
CA LYS A 56 1.69 7.95 6.78
C LYS A 56 1.37 8.90 5.62
N GLY A 57 0.13 8.92 5.13
CA GLY A 57 -0.29 9.73 3.99
C GLY A 57 0.18 9.22 2.63
N LEU A 58 0.73 8.00 2.55
CA LEU A 58 1.30 7.42 1.32
C LEU A 58 0.25 6.76 0.43
N LEU A 59 -0.92 6.42 1.00
CA LEU A 59 -2.09 5.99 0.26
C LEU A 59 -3.35 6.59 0.88
N ARG A 60 -4.43 6.65 0.10
CA ARG A 60 -5.79 6.92 0.55
C ARG A 60 -6.61 5.65 0.42
N MET A 61 -7.46 5.44 1.41
CA MET A 61 -8.37 4.32 1.44
C MET A 61 -9.72 4.77 1.95
N SER A 62 -10.79 4.41 1.25
CA SER A 62 -12.16 4.72 1.65
C SER A 62 -13.06 3.51 1.41
N PRO A 63 -13.94 3.15 2.36
CA PRO A 63 -14.86 2.03 2.16
C PRO A 63 -15.86 2.36 1.05
N VAL A 64 -16.22 1.36 0.27
CA VAL A 64 -17.33 1.40 -0.68
C VAL A 64 -18.43 0.43 -0.23
N GLY A 65 -19.66 0.64 -0.72
CA GLY A 65 -20.90 0.04 -0.23
C GLY A 65 -21.08 -1.45 -0.55
N ASP A 66 -20.12 -2.29 -0.19
CA ASP A 66 -20.11 -3.75 -0.35
C ASP A 66 -19.04 -4.43 0.53
N GLY A 67 -18.35 -3.66 1.38
CA GLY A 67 -17.19 -4.15 2.15
C GLY A 67 -15.87 -4.10 1.38
N SER A 68 -15.88 -3.63 0.13
CA SER A 68 -14.67 -3.28 -0.62
C SER A 68 -14.18 -1.88 -0.24
N PHE A 69 -12.99 -1.53 -0.74
CA PHE A 69 -12.36 -0.23 -0.52
C PHE A 69 -11.88 0.35 -1.84
N GLU A 70 -12.10 1.65 -2.02
CA GLU A 70 -11.33 2.46 -2.97
C GLU A 70 -9.96 2.73 -2.36
N VAL A 71 -8.91 2.32 -3.06
CA VAL A 71 -7.52 2.47 -2.64
C VAL A 71 -6.73 3.17 -3.74
N SER A 72 -6.01 4.21 -3.38
CA SER A 72 -5.12 4.92 -4.30
C SER A 72 -3.82 5.29 -3.60
N ILE A 73 -2.70 5.18 -4.30
CA ILE A 73 -1.46 5.84 -3.85
C ILE A 73 -1.65 7.36 -3.88
N THR A 74 -0.92 8.09 -3.03
CA THR A 74 -0.85 9.55 -3.09
C THR A 74 0.43 9.99 -3.79
N VAL A 75 0.52 11.27 -4.18
CA VAL A 75 1.78 11.86 -4.67
C VAL A 75 2.94 11.67 -3.68
N GLN A 76 2.68 11.75 -2.37
CA GLN A 76 3.71 11.47 -1.36
C GLN A 76 4.14 10.00 -1.36
N GLY A 77 3.22 9.07 -1.66
CA GLY A 77 3.53 7.65 -1.85
C GLY A 77 4.39 7.41 -3.08
N ILE A 78 4.08 8.09 -4.18
CA ILE A 78 4.86 8.06 -5.44
C ILE A 78 6.27 8.58 -5.20
N ASP A 79 6.41 9.80 -4.68
CA ASP A 79 7.71 10.41 -4.32
C ASP A 79 8.52 9.47 -3.43
N ARG A 80 7.86 8.82 -2.47
CA ARG A 80 8.51 7.91 -1.54
C ARG A 80 9.09 6.67 -2.22
N ILE A 81 8.48 6.18 -3.29
CA ILE A 81 9.01 5.06 -4.09
C ILE A 81 10.19 5.54 -4.92
N GLU A 82 10.00 6.62 -5.67
CA GLU A 82 10.99 7.17 -6.60
C GLU A 82 12.28 7.59 -5.88
N MET A 83 12.18 8.28 -4.74
CA MET A 83 13.35 8.65 -3.91
C MET A 83 14.09 7.44 -3.33
N THR A 84 13.47 6.25 -3.29
CA THR A 84 14.19 5.02 -2.92
C THR A 84 14.78 4.25 -4.10
N GLY A 85 14.45 4.61 -5.34
CA GLY A 85 15.07 4.08 -6.55
C GLY A 85 16.43 4.74 -6.83
N ASP A 86 16.60 6.02 -6.48
CA ASP A 86 17.82 6.80 -6.77
C ASP A 86 19.06 6.48 -5.89
N ASN A 87 19.09 5.32 -5.23
CA ASN A 87 20.29 4.84 -4.51
C ASN A 87 20.93 3.62 -5.19
N GLU A 88 20.76 3.50 -6.51
CA GLU A 88 21.52 2.56 -7.36
C GLU A 88 22.73 3.23 -8.01
#